data_AF-A0A1I0RP65-F1
#
_entry.id   AF-A0A1I0RP65-F1
#
_cell.length_a   1.000
_cell.length_b   1.000
_cell.length_c   1.000
_cell.angle_alpha   90.00
_cell.angle_beta   90.00
_cell.angle_gamma   90.00
#
_symmetry.space_group_name_H-M   'P 1'
#
loop_
_entity.id
_entity.type
_entity.pdbx_description
1 polymer ?
#
loop_
_entity_poly.entity_id
_entity_poly.type
_entity_poly.pdbx_seq_one_letter_code
_entity_poly.pdbx_strand_id
1 'polypeptide(L)'
;MFLTLLLAAFTLLTSSSCSTDDDNTTTVPPQTYVLVHGAWQAPYVWNTVRANLEKQGQKVIVVELPGHGADNTPTHTLTLDVYRDKVIEAMNKAEGKVILVGHSMAGMVISNVAEKVPSKIQKLVYIGAFLPESGQSLGDLALLDPGSQLGGSLVQSADHLTFDVKSENLTHLFIGDGSQAAKDLVVSNYRPEPAIPLDDKVTLTSQNFGSVQKVYIKTLQDIVISPAFQDQMISKAGISKVYEVNTSHSPFLSKPNDVSDLLIKIGK
;
A
#
# COMPACT_ATOMS: atom_id res chain seq x y z
N MET A 1 -2.47 -42.42 -88.93
CA MET A 1 -3.67 -42.08 -88.15
C MET A 1 -3.30 -42.30 -86.68
N PHE A 2 -2.85 -41.23 -86.03
CA PHE A 2 -2.38 -41.21 -84.65
C PHE A 2 -3.59 -41.23 -83.71
N LEU A 3 -3.61 -42.11 -82.70
CA LEU A 3 -4.57 -42.04 -81.61
C LEU A 3 -3.82 -41.99 -80.27
N THR A 4 -3.88 -40.80 -79.69
CA THR A 4 -3.37 -40.35 -78.39
C THR A 4 -4.13 -40.99 -77.23
N LEU A 5 -3.41 -41.52 -76.23
CA LEU A 5 -3.95 -41.75 -74.88
C LEU A 5 -3.39 -40.66 -73.95
N LEU A 6 -4.29 -39.83 -73.40
CA LEU A 6 -4.00 -38.81 -72.40
C LEU A 6 -3.82 -39.48 -71.02
N LEU A 7 -2.68 -39.27 -70.36
CA LEU A 7 -2.51 -39.53 -68.93
C LEU A 7 -2.79 -38.22 -68.17
N ALA A 8 -3.87 -38.17 -67.39
CA ALA A 8 -4.14 -37.06 -66.49
C ALA A 8 -3.42 -37.30 -65.15
N ALA A 9 -2.37 -36.53 -64.87
CA ALA A 9 -1.73 -36.49 -63.55
C ALA A 9 -2.44 -35.44 -62.68
N PHE A 10 -3.09 -35.88 -61.61
CA PHE A 10 -3.70 -35.02 -60.59
C PHE A 10 -2.62 -34.65 -59.56
N THR A 11 -2.05 -33.45 -59.65
CA THR A 11 -1.16 -32.90 -58.60
C THR A 11 -2.02 -32.30 -57.49
N LEU A 12 -2.04 -32.93 -56.32
CA LEU A 12 -2.54 -32.30 -55.09
C LEU A 12 -1.55 -31.20 -54.65
N LEU A 13 -2.01 -29.95 -54.67
CA LEU A 13 -1.36 -28.83 -54.00
C LEU A 13 -1.79 -28.84 -52.52
N THR A 14 -0.90 -29.22 -51.62
CA THR A 14 -1.06 -28.98 -50.18
C THR A 14 -0.48 -27.61 -49.84
N SER A 15 -1.35 -26.61 -49.64
CA SER A 15 -0.94 -25.32 -49.10
C SER A 15 -0.62 -25.48 -47.61
N SER A 16 0.66 -25.46 -47.27
CA SER A 16 1.13 -25.31 -45.89
C SER A 16 0.86 -23.87 -45.45
N SER A 17 -0.16 -23.70 -44.61
CA SER A 17 -0.45 -22.43 -43.94
C SER A 17 0.50 -22.28 -42.75
N CYS A 18 1.62 -21.57 -42.94
CA CYS A 18 2.39 -21.04 -41.82
C CYS A 18 1.69 -19.78 -41.30
N SER A 19 1.02 -19.87 -40.15
CA SER A 19 0.79 -18.70 -39.31
C SER A 19 1.76 -18.77 -38.14
N THR A 20 2.83 -17.98 -38.23
CA THR A 20 3.70 -17.67 -37.09
C THR A 20 3.36 -16.27 -36.63
N ASP A 21 2.34 -16.17 -35.78
CA ASP A 21 2.16 -15.03 -34.88
C ASP A 21 2.58 -15.51 -33.49
N ASP A 22 3.89 -15.67 -33.28
CA ASP A 22 4.47 -15.75 -31.94
C ASP A 22 4.42 -14.34 -31.34
N ASP A 23 3.23 -13.95 -30.88
CA ASP A 23 3.04 -12.80 -30.02
C ASP A 23 3.61 -13.17 -28.64
N ASN A 24 4.94 -13.18 -28.55
CA ASN A 24 5.71 -13.42 -27.34
C ASN A 24 5.57 -12.21 -26.41
N THR A 25 4.33 -11.98 -25.97
CA THR A 25 4.06 -11.21 -24.77
C THR A 25 4.61 -12.05 -23.63
N THR A 26 5.84 -11.74 -23.20
CA THR A 26 6.32 -12.16 -21.88
C THR A 26 5.32 -11.65 -20.85
N THR A 27 4.36 -12.49 -20.51
CA THR A 27 3.37 -12.23 -19.48
C THR A 27 4.14 -12.20 -18.17
N VAL A 28 4.46 -11.00 -17.68
CA VAL A 28 5.06 -10.83 -16.37
C VAL A 28 4.12 -11.51 -15.37
N PRO A 29 4.59 -12.50 -14.59
CA PRO A 29 3.72 -13.23 -13.69
C PRO A 29 3.04 -12.27 -12.71
N PRO A 30 1.75 -12.49 -12.37
CA PRO A 30 1.02 -11.66 -11.42
C PRO A 30 1.81 -11.39 -10.15
N GLN A 31 1.93 -10.12 -9.79
CA GLN A 31 2.48 -9.73 -8.49
C GLN A 31 1.40 -9.87 -7.42
N THR A 32 1.81 -10.09 -6.16
CA THR A 32 0.89 -10.07 -5.02
C THR A 32 1.11 -8.80 -4.21
N TYR A 33 0.09 -7.95 -4.10
CA TYR A 33 0.09 -6.74 -3.29
C TYR A 33 -0.55 -7.03 -1.94
N VAL A 34 0.10 -6.59 -0.86
CA VAL A 34 -0.46 -6.60 0.50
C VAL A 34 -0.66 -5.16 0.93
N LEU A 35 -1.91 -4.74 1.11
CA LEU A 35 -2.30 -3.35 1.38
C LEU A 35 -2.65 -3.18 2.86
N VAL A 36 -1.96 -2.25 3.54
CA VAL A 36 -2.11 -1.99 4.98
C VAL A 36 -2.52 -0.54 5.19
N HIS A 37 -3.67 -0.33 5.85
CA HIS A 37 -4.24 0.99 6.12
C HIS A 37 -3.56 1.71 7.29
N GLY A 38 -3.66 3.03 7.34
CA GLY A 38 -3.17 3.85 8.45
C GLY A 38 -4.10 3.87 9.67
N ALA A 39 -3.74 4.71 10.64
CA ALA A 39 -4.54 5.00 11.82
C ALA A 39 -5.89 5.65 11.44
N TRP A 40 -6.91 5.44 12.27
CA TRP A 40 -8.30 5.88 12.11
C TRP A 40 -8.99 5.38 10.83
N GLN A 41 -8.36 4.45 10.13
CA GLN A 41 -8.84 3.87 8.88
C GLN A 41 -9.02 2.36 9.01
N ALA A 42 -9.55 1.74 7.97
CA ALA A 42 -9.85 0.32 7.94
C ALA A 42 -9.80 -0.18 6.48
N PRO A 43 -9.92 -1.50 6.21
CA PRO A 43 -9.77 -2.06 4.86
C PRO A 43 -10.55 -1.38 3.73
N TYR A 44 -11.70 -0.77 4.04
CA TYR A 44 -12.57 -0.13 3.06
C TYR A 44 -11.83 0.90 2.18
N VAL A 45 -10.79 1.54 2.71
CA VAL A 45 -10.02 2.57 1.99
C VAL A 45 -9.35 2.03 0.73
N TRP A 46 -9.09 0.73 0.68
CA TRP A 46 -8.43 0.06 -0.43
C TRP A 46 -9.38 -0.54 -1.47
N ASN A 47 -10.69 -0.45 -1.29
CA ASN A 47 -11.66 -1.17 -2.14
C ASN A 47 -11.47 -0.88 -3.64
N THR A 48 -11.38 0.40 -4.02
CA THR A 48 -11.20 0.79 -5.43
C THR A 48 -9.81 0.42 -5.95
N VAL A 49 -8.76 0.64 -5.15
CA VAL A 49 -7.38 0.27 -5.53
C VAL A 49 -7.25 -1.23 -5.74
N ARG A 50 -7.82 -2.03 -4.83
CA ARG A 50 -7.90 -3.49 -4.95
C ARG A 50 -8.55 -3.90 -6.26
N ALA A 51 -9.76 -3.38 -6.53
CA ALA A 51 -10.50 -3.72 -7.75
C ALA A 51 -9.72 -3.38 -9.02
N ASN A 52 -9.03 -2.23 -9.04
CA ASN A 52 -8.20 -1.80 -10.15
C ASN A 52 -6.97 -2.72 -10.36
N LEU A 53 -6.28 -3.10 -9.28
CA LEU A 53 -5.14 -4.02 -9.34
C LEU A 53 -5.56 -5.42 -9.80
N GLU A 54 -6.66 -5.96 -9.27
CA GLU A 54 -7.23 -7.25 -9.67
C GLU A 54 -7.65 -7.24 -11.15
N LYS A 55 -8.25 -6.14 -11.63
CA LYS A 55 -8.57 -5.96 -13.07
C LYS A 55 -7.34 -5.98 -13.98
N GLN A 56 -6.17 -5.61 -13.46
CA GLN A 56 -4.87 -5.69 -14.15
C GLN A 56 -4.17 -7.05 -13.94
N GLY A 57 -4.91 -8.07 -13.48
CA GLY A 57 -4.42 -9.43 -13.31
C GLY A 57 -3.50 -9.64 -12.11
N GLN A 58 -3.44 -8.68 -11.17
CA GLN A 58 -2.63 -8.80 -9.95
C GLN A 58 -3.40 -9.52 -8.84
N LYS A 59 -2.68 -10.14 -7.91
CA LYS A 59 -3.27 -10.68 -6.67
C LYS A 59 -3.23 -9.59 -5.59
N VAL A 60 -4.30 -9.45 -4.81
CA VAL A 60 -4.37 -8.42 -3.75
C VAL A 60 -4.86 -9.03 -2.45
N ILE A 61 -4.17 -8.70 -1.36
CA ILE A 61 -4.55 -9.02 0.00
C ILE A 61 -4.69 -7.69 0.74
N VAL A 62 -5.87 -7.40 1.27
CA VAL A 62 -6.10 -6.22 2.10
C VAL A 62 -6.10 -6.66 3.56
N VAL A 63 -5.28 -6.01 4.38
CA VAL A 63 -5.15 -6.36 5.81
C VAL A 63 -6.08 -5.48 6.63
N GLU A 64 -6.88 -6.11 7.50
CA GLU A 64 -7.52 -5.44 8.64
C GLU A 64 -6.58 -5.55 9.84
N LEU A 65 -6.08 -4.42 10.33
CA LEU A 65 -5.27 -4.41 11.55
C LEU A 65 -6.17 -4.64 12.77
N PRO A 66 -5.69 -5.35 13.81
CA PRO A 66 -6.43 -5.51 15.05
C PRO A 66 -6.78 -4.15 15.66
N GLY A 67 -7.97 -4.05 16.26
CA GLY A 67 -8.46 -2.77 16.76
C GLY A 67 -8.84 -1.76 15.66
N HIS A 68 -9.16 -2.21 14.45
CA HIS A 68 -9.68 -1.37 13.37
C HIS A 68 -10.84 -2.05 12.62
N GLY A 69 -11.62 -1.25 11.88
CA GLY A 69 -12.76 -1.76 11.11
C GLY A 69 -13.72 -2.57 11.97
N ALA A 70 -13.97 -3.82 11.59
CA ALA A 70 -14.84 -4.74 12.32
C ALA A 70 -14.14 -5.51 13.46
N ASP A 71 -12.82 -5.38 13.59
CA ASP A 71 -12.05 -6.07 14.63
C ASP A 71 -12.27 -5.44 16.02
N ASN A 72 -12.55 -6.31 16.99
CA ASN A 72 -12.86 -5.94 18.37
C ASN A 72 -11.78 -6.39 19.36
N THR A 73 -10.54 -6.59 18.90
CA THR A 73 -9.42 -6.91 19.79
C THR A 73 -9.28 -5.81 20.84
N PRO A 74 -9.21 -6.14 22.15
CA PRO A 74 -9.17 -5.14 23.21
C PRO A 74 -7.96 -4.20 23.09
N THR A 75 -8.18 -2.90 23.20
CA THR A 75 -7.15 -1.89 22.92
C THR A 75 -5.88 -2.06 23.77
N HIS A 76 -6.03 -2.47 25.04
CA HIS A 76 -4.91 -2.66 25.95
C HIS A 76 -4.00 -3.85 25.60
N THR A 77 -4.42 -4.74 24.68
CA THR A 77 -3.60 -5.85 24.18
C THR A 77 -2.89 -5.51 22.88
N LEU A 78 -3.14 -4.33 22.30
CA LEU A 78 -2.60 -3.96 21.00
C LEU A 78 -1.19 -3.38 21.15
N THR A 79 -0.30 -3.83 20.28
CA THR A 79 1.06 -3.35 20.11
C THR A 79 1.40 -3.30 18.62
N LEU A 80 2.47 -2.59 18.25
CA LEU A 80 2.98 -2.60 16.89
C LEU A 80 3.38 -4.01 16.44
N ASP A 81 3.80 -4.85 17.38
CA ASP A 81 4.14 -6.26 17.15
C ASP A 81 2.91 -7.11 16.81
N VAL A 82 1.77 -6.85 17.47
CA VAL A 82 0.48 -7.47 17.11
C VAL A 82 0.07 -7.08 15.68
N TYR A 83 0.31 -5.83 15.28
CA TYR A 83 0.05 -5.36 13.90
C TYR A 83 0.98 -6.02 12.90
N ARG A 84 2.28 -6.09 13.20
CA ARG A 84 3.27 -6.81 12.39
C ARG A 84 2.84 -8.25 12.16
N ASP A 85 2.52 -8.97 13.23
CA ASP A 85 2.21 -10.40 13.16
C ASP A 85 0.93 -10.64 12.35
N LYS A 86 -0.05 -9.74 12.43
CA LYS A 86 -1.24 -9.80 11.57
C LYS A 86 -0.90 -9.64 10.09
N VAL A 87 -0.02 -8.71 9.75
CA VAL A 87 0.43 -8.51 8.37
C VAL A 87 1.22 -9.73 7.87
N ILE A 88 2.08 -10.32 8.71
CA ILE A 88 2.82 -11.54 8.36
C ILE A 88 1.87 -12.72 8.11
N GLU A 89 0.85 -12.90 8.96
CA GLU A 89 -0.19 -13.92 8.77
C GLU A 89 -0.88 -13.77 7.40
N ALA A 90 -1.23 -12.53 7.03
CA ALA A 90 -1.83 -12.24 5.73
C ALA A 90 -0.86 -12.50 4.57
N MET A 91 0.41 -12.09 4.69
CA MET A 91 1.45 -12.33 3.67
C MET A 91 1.71 -13.80 3.42
N ASN A 92 1.60 -14.66 4.44
CA ASN A 92 1.83 -16.10 4.31
C ASN A 92 0.77 -16.82 3.45
N LYS A 93 -0.33 -16.14 3.08
CA LYS A 93 -1.32 -16.64 2.12
C LYS A 93 -0.84 -16.50 0.66
N ALA A 94 0.22 -15.75 0.42
CA ALA A 94 0.83 -15.60 -0.90
C ALA A 94 1.81 -16.75 -1.20
N GLU A 95 1.82 -17.22 -2.44
CA GLU A 95 2.70 -18.30 -2.93
C GLU A 95 4.17 -17.86 -3.08
N GLY A 96 4.45 -16.55 -3.00
CA GLY A 96 5.78 -15.99 -3.26
C GLY A 96 6.06 -14.72 -2.43
N LYS A 97 7.02 -13.92 -2.91
CA LYS A 97 7.27 -12.60 -2.33
C LYS A 97 6.12 -11.65 -2.66
N VAL A 98 5.92 -10.66 -1.79
CA VAL A 98 4.85 -9.66 -1.98
C VAL A 98 5.43 -8.27 -2.17
N ILE A 99 4.63 -7.40 -2.79
CA ILE A 99 4.80 -5.95 -2.71
C ILE A 99 3.98 -5.49 -1.50
N LEU A 100 4.66 -5.06 -0.44
CA LEU A 100 4.03 -4.67 0.82
C LEU A 100 3.84 -3.15 0.83
N VAL A 101 2.58 -2.72 0.86
CA VAL A 101 2.16 -1.32 0.73
C VAL A 101 1.58 -0.85 2.06
N GLY A 102 2.12 0.23 2.61
CA GLY A 102 1.66 0.84 3.85
C GLY A 102 1.38 2.32 3.66
N HIS A 103 0.22 2.77 4.16
CA HIS A 103 -0.14 4.18 4.24
C HIS A 103 -0.02 4.72 5.67
N SER A 104 0.43 5.97 5.82
CA SER A 104 0.47 6.67 7.11
C SER A 104 1.17 5.87 8.21
N MET A 105 0.49 5.59 9.34
CA MET A 105 0.96 4.74 10.43
C MET A 105 1.47 3.38 9.95
N ALA A 106 0.87 2.78 8.92
CA ALA A 106 1.29 1.47 8.43
C ALA A 106 2.75 1.46 7.93
N GLY A 107 3.34 2.62 7.64
CA GLY A 107 4.77 2.74 7.40
C GLY A 107 5.62 2.19 8.55
N MET A 108 5.22 2.38 9.80
CA MET A 108 5.85 1.76 10.97
C MET A 108 5.68 0.23 10.95
N VAL A 109 4.45 -0.22 10.67
CA VAL A 109 4.07 -1.64 10.64
C VAL A 109 4.88 -2.39 9.58
N ILE A 110 4.87 -1.92 8.33
CA ILE A 110 5.57 -2.61 7.23
C ILE A 110 7.10 -2.59 7.40
N SER A 111 7.63 -1.58 8.11
CA SER A 111 9.06 -1.52 8.46
C SER A 111 9.40 -2.59 9.50
N ASN A 112 8.58 -2.78 10.54
CA ASN A 112 8.73 -3.86 11.52
C ASN A 112 8.55 -5.26 10.87
N VAL A 113 7.63 -5.39 9.91
CA VAL A 113 7.47 -6.62 9.12
C VAL A 113 8.72 -6.93 8.30
N ALA A 114 9.29 -5.92 7.63
CA ALA A 114 10.51 -6.09 6.85
C ALA A 114 11.75 -6.38 7.69
N GLU A 115 11.80 -5.92 8.94
CA GLU A 115 12.82 -6.39 9.86
C GLU A 115 12.66 -7.89 10.16
N LYS A 116 11.43 -8.35 10.37
CA LYS A 116 11.17 -9.74 10.81
C LYS A 116 11.29 -10.76 9.69
N VAL A 117 10.77 -10.46 8.49
CA VAL A 117 10.68 -11.40 7.36
C VAL A 117 11.07 -10.75 6.02
N PRO A 118 12.28 -10.16 5.91
CA PRO A 118 12.71 -9.45 4.70
C PRO A 118 12.65 -10.33 3.44
N SER A 119 12.91 -11.65 3.59
CA SER A 119 12.90 -12.61 2.48
C SER A 119 11.54 -12.82 1.84
N LYS A 120 10.43 -12.47 2.51
CA LYS A 120 9.05 -12.53 1.98
C LYS A 120 8.64 -11.27 1.23
N ILE A 121 9.47 -10.23 1.23
CA ILE A 121 9.13 -8.94 0.66
C ILE A 121 9.98 -8.69 -0.58
N GLN A 122 9.31 -8.37 -1.68
CA GLN A 122 9.97 -7.96 -2.91
C GLN A 122 10.29 -6.47 -2.89
N LYS A 123 9.31 -5.65 -2.53
CA LYS A 123 9.40 -4.19 -2.43
C LYS A 123 8.52 -3.70 -1.28
N LEU A 124 9.00 -2.69 -0.57
CA LEU A 124 8.18 -1.87 0.33
C LEU A 124 7.70 -0.64 -0.43
N VAL A 125 6.42 -0.31 -0.30
CA VAL A 125 5.83 0.90 -0.87
C VAL A 125 5.18 1.71 0.25
N TYR A 126 5.68 2.91 0.46
CA TYR A 126 5.17 3.87 1.43
C TYR A 126 4.30 4.88 0.70
N ILE A 127 3.07 5.12 1.17
CA ILE A 127 2.18 6.13 0.59
C ILE A 127 1.85 7.15 1.67
N GLY A 128 2.35 8.39 1.56
CA GLY A 128 2.14 9.41 2.59
C GLY A 128 2.32 8.86 4.00
N ALA A 129 3.42 8.13 4.23
CA ALA A 129 3.60 7.24 5.37
C ALA A 129 4.81 7.62 6.22
N PHE A 130 4.74 7.30 7.51
CA PHE A 130 5.91 7.40 8.38
C PHE A 130 6.98 6.40 7.93
N LEU A 131 8.24 6.84 7.91
CA LEU A 131 9.37 6.01 7.55
C LEU A 131 10.44 6.13 8.66
N PRO A 132 10.44 5.18 9.62
CA PRO A 132 11.26 5.29 10.82
C PRO A 132 12.73 4.92 10.60
N GLU A 133 13.59 5.54 11.41
CA GLU A 133 14.92 5.04 11.77
C GLU A 133 14.81 4.06 12.95
N SER A 134 15.83 3.24 13.16
CA SER A 134 15.87 2.32 14.30
C SER A 134 15.82 3.09 15.62
N GLY A 135 14.98 2.63 16.55
CA GLY A 135 14.76 3.22 17.87
C GLY A 135 13.68 4.31 17.94
N GLN A 136 13.01 4.62 16.82
CA GLN A 136 11.91 5.59 16.77
C GLN A 136 10.54 4.92 16.89
N SER A 137 9.60 5.61 17.55
CA SER A 137 8.17 5.34 17.49
C SER A 137 7.46 6.29 16.50
N LEU A 138 6.17 6.08 16.26
CA LEU A 138 5.37 7.03 15.49
C LEU A 138 5.23 8.36 16.23
N GLY A 139 4.96 8.29 17.54
CA GLY A 139 4.87 9.47 18.41
C GLY A 139 6.13 10.33 18.35
N ASP A 140 7.31 9.70 18.40
CA ASP A 140 8.60 10.39 18.24
C ASP A 140 8.69 11.15 16.90
N LEU A 141 8.28 10.51 15.80
CA LEU A 141 8.31 11.11 14.46
C LEU A 141 7.29 12.24 14.30
N ALA A 142 6.08 12.09 14.84
CA ALA A 142 5.02 13.08 14.73
C ALA A 142 5.43 14.43 15.37
N LEU A 143 6.24 14.39 16.44
CA LEU A 143 6.77 15.58 17.10
C LEU A 143 7.83 16.33 16.26
N LEU A 144 8.37 15.71 15.22
CA LEU A 144 9.39 16.30 14.34
C LEU A 144 8.79 17.03 13.14
N ASP A 145 7.47 16.96 12.92
CA ASP A 145 6.79 17.61 11.80
C ASP A 145 6.11 18.92 12.21
N PRO A 146 6.79 20.08 12.08
CA PRO A 146 6.18 21.37 12.38
C PRO A 146 5.07 21.77 11.39
N GLY A 147 4.95 21.06 10.26
CA GLY A 147 3.92 21.29 9.26
C GLY A 147 2.63 20.51 9.51
N SER A 148 2.62 19.58 10.47
CA SER A 148 1.43 18.78 10.79
C SER A 148 0.36 19.61 11.49
N GLN A 149 -0.89 19.48 11.03
CA GLN A 149 -2.07 20.09 11.65
C GLN A 149 -2.87 19.09 12.49
N LEU A 150 -2.44 17.83 12.57
CA LEU A 150 -3.17 16.79 13.29
C LEU A 150 -3.15 17.02 14.80
N GLY A 151 -2.00 17.40 15.37
CA GLY A 151 -1.79 17.46 16.83
C GLY A 151 -2.82 18.28 17.60
N GLY A 152 -3.23 19.44 17.07
CA GLY A 152 -4.24 20.31 17.71
C GLY A 152 -5.68 19.76 17.69
N SER A 153 -5.90 18.67 16.94
CA SER A 153 -7.19 18.00 16.79
C SER A 153 -7.29 16.68 17.53
N LEU A 154 -6.18 16.18 18.10
CA LEU A 154 -6.16 14.93 18.85
C LEU A 154 -6.83 15.10 20.22
N VAL A 155 -7.62 14.11 20.61
CA VAL A 155 -8.27 14.01 21.92
C VAL A 155 -7.95 12.65 22.51
N GLN A 156 -7.20 12.60 23.60
CA GLN A 156 -6.89 11.35 24.27
C GLN A 156 -8.06 10.88 25.15
N SER A 157 -8.34 9.58 25.16
CA SER A 157 -9.32 9.00 26.08
C SER A 157 -8.85 9.11 27.54
N ALA A 158 -9.79 9.08 28.48
CA ALA A 158 -9.49 9.20 29.91
C ALA A 158 -8.63 8.04 30.46
N ASP A 159 -8.71 6.86 29.85
CA ASP A 159 -7.88 5.70 30.17
C ASP A 159 -6.55 5.66 29.39
N HIS A 160 -6.29 6.67 28.56
CA HIS A 160 -5.13 6.80 27.68
C HIS A 160 -4.96 5.67 26.65
N LEU A 161 -5.97 4.82 26.45
CA LEU A 161 -5.88 3.69 25.54
C LEU A 161 -6.16 4.07 24.08
N THR A 162 -6.85 5.18 23.81
CA THR A 162 -7.15 5.62 22.45
C THR A 162 -6.91 7.10 22.21
N PHE A 163 -6.67 7.45 20.94
CA PHE A 163 -6.72 8.80 20.41
C PHE A 163 -7.89 8.97 19.45
N ASP A 164 -8.71 9.96 19.74
CA ASP A 164 -9.75 10.46 18.85
C ASP A 164 -9.25 11.70 18.09
N VAL A 165 -9.95 12.08 17.03
CA VAL A 165 -9.74 13.29 16.25
C VAL A 165 -11.07 14.02 16.23
N LYS A 166 -11.05 15.31 16.59
CA LYS A 166 -12.23 16.19 16.56
C LYS A 166 -13.01 16.02 15.26
N SER A 167 -14.28 15.62 15.37
CA SER A 167 -15.08 15.17 14.22
C SER A 167 -15.22 16.27 13.16
N GLU A 168 -15.28 17.53 13.57
CA GLU A 168 -15.33 18.70 12.68
C GLU A 168 -14.08 18.86 11.79
N ASN A 169 -12.95 18.26 12.19
CA ASN A 169 -11.67 18.37 11.47
C ASN A 169 -11.34 17.12 10.63
N LEU A 170 -12.05 16.00 10.81
CA LEU A 170 -11.73 14.72 10.17
C LEU A 170 -11.55 14.81 8.66
N THR A 171 -12.55 15.37 7.97
CA THR A 171 -12.52 15.42 6.50
C THR A 171 -11.53 16.44 5.97
N HIS A 172 -11.29 17.54 6.71
CA HIS A 172 -10.28 18.54 6.36
C HIS A 172 -8.87 17.95 6.47
N LEU A 173 -8.58 17.24 7.55
CA LEU A 173 -7.27 16.64 7.81
C LEU A 173 -6.96 15.49 6.85
N PHE A 174 -7.88 14.54 6.71
CA PHE A 174 -7.55 13.26 6.06
C PHE A 174 -7.91 13.19 4.57
N ILE A 175 -8.87 13.98 4.10
CA ILE A 175 -9.44 13.81 2.75
C ILE A 175 -9.99 15.14 2.17
N GLY A 176 -9.27 16.24 2.39
CA GLY A 176 -9.72 17.60 2.05
C GLY A 176 -10.09 17.77 0.56
N ASP A 177 -9.33 17.12 -0.33
CA ASP A 177 -9.51 17.09 -1.79
C ASP A 177 -10.51 16.03 -2.29
N GLY A 178 -11.06 15.20 -1.38
CA GLY A 178 -12.00 14.14 -1.75
C GLY A 178 -13.40 14.66 -2.10
N SER A 179 -14.10 13.84 -2.89
CA SER A 179 -15.53 14.03 -3.15
C SER A 179 -16.35 13.91 -1.86
N GLN A 180 -17.59 14.40 -1.86
CA GLN A 180 -18.47 14.25 -0.69
C GLN A 180 -18.67 12.77 -0.33
N ALA A 181 -18.86 11.88 -1.32
CA ALA A 181 -18.98 10.46 -1.07
C ALA A 181 -17.72 9.85 -0.41
N ALA A 182 -16.52 10.29 -0.80
CA ALA A 182 -15.28 9.86 -0.15
C ALA A 182 -15.18 10.37 1.29
N LYS A 183 -15.61 11.60 1.54
CA LYS A 183 -15.68 12.20 2.89
C LYS A 183 -16.68 11.45 3.78
N ASP A 184 -17.85 11.13 3.24
CA ASP A 184 -18.88 10.37 3.96
C ASP A 184 -18.40 8.95 4.30
N LEU A 185 -17.63 8.32 3.41
CA LEU A 185 -16.99 7.02 3.69
C LEU A 185 -16.01 7.11 4.86
N VAL A 186 -15.19 8.17 4.93
CA VAL A 186 -14.29 8.39 6.06
C VAL A 186 -15.08 8.54 7.35
N VAL A 187 -16.08 9.43 7.38
CA VAL A 187 -16.88 9.68 8.59
C VAL A 187 -17.63 8.42 9.04
N SER A 188 -18.22 7.67 8.10
CA SER A 188 -19.08 6.50 8.43
C SER A 188 -18.31 5.29 8.93
N ASN A 189 -17.00 5.21 8.66
CA ASN A 189 -16.14 4.09 9.08
C ASN A 189 -15.12 4.50 10.13
N TYR A 190 -15.21 5.74 10.63
CA TYR A 190 -14.28 6.28 11.60
C TYR A 190 -14.47 5.63 12.98
N ARG A 191 -13.35 5.38 13.67
CA ARG A 191 -13.29 4.98 15.08
C ARG A 191 -12.03 5.53 15.74
N PRO A 192 -12.01 5.72 17.07
CA PRO A 192 -10.79 6.10 17.80
C PRO A 192 -9.66 5.09 17.60
N GLU A 193 -8.44 5.61 17.51
CA GLU A 193 -7.22 4.85 17.24
C GLU A 193 -6.61 4.27 18.53
N PRO A 194 -6.21 3.00 18.56
CA PRO A 194 -5.37 2.45 19.64
C PRO A 194 -4.07 3.25 19.86
N ALA A 195 -3.85 3.74 21.07
CA ALA A 195 -2.71 4.62 21.37
C ALA A 195 -1.38 3.85 21.55
N ILE A 196 -1.42 2.66 22.18
CA ILE A 196 -0.21 1.90 22.56
C ILE A 196 0.72 1.63 21.35
N PRO A 197 0.23 1.17 20.18
CA PRO A 197 1.10 0.92 19.03
C PRO A 197 1.82 2.16 18.49
N LEU A 198 1.34 3.38 18.79
CA LEU A 198 1.94 4.62 18.32
C LEU A 198 3.24 4.96 19.07
N ASP A 199 3.37 4.48 20.31
CA ASP A 199 4.53 4.70 21.17
C ASP A 199 5.56 3.56 21.10
N ASP A 200 5.19 2.42 20.52
CA ASP A 200 6.09 1.31 20.30
C ASP A 200 7.22 1.67 19.33
N LYS A 201 8.44 1.35 19.74
CA LYS A 201 9.65 1.61 18.95
C LYS A 201 9.96 0.46 18.03
N VAL A 202 10.41 0.76 16.82
CA VAL A 202 10.95 -0.24 15.91
C VAL A 202 12.45 -0.41 16.12
N THR A 203 12.95 -1.64 15.99
CA THR A 203 14.39 -1.91 15.84
C THR A 203 14.63 -2.33 14.40
N LEU A 204 15.48 -1.63 13.67
CA LEU A 204 15.73 -1.84 12.24
C LEU A 204 17.22 -2.05 11.98
N THR A 205 17.55 -3.00 11.10
CA THR A 205 18.93 -3.34 10.73
C THR A 205 19.17 -3.19 9.24
N SER A 206 20.43 -2.98 8.84
CA SER A 206 20.81 -2.95 7.42
C SER A 206 20.61 -4.30 6.73
N GLN A 207 20.77 -5.41 7.46
CA GLN A 207 20.68 -6.77 6.95
C GLN A 207 19.23 -7.19 6.68
N ASN A 208 18.27 -6.75 7.50
CA ASN A 208 16.87 -7.08 7.32
C ASN A 208 16.12 -5.94 6.64
N PHE A 209 15.54 -5.01 7.41
CA PHE A 209 14.79 -3.87 6.87
C PHE A 209 15.55 -3.13 5.76
N GLY A 210 16.84 -2.86 5.98
CA GLY A 210 17.69 -2.15 5.04
C GLY A 210 17.91 -2.86 3.70
N SER A 211 17.83 -4.20 3.68
CA SER A 211 18.08 -4.99 2.45
C SER A 211 16.91 -4.98 1.46
N VAL A 212 15.72 -4.61 1.92
CA VAL A 212 14.51 -4.58 1.08
C VAL A 212 14.44 -3.26 0.31
N GLN A 213 14.21 -3.35 -1.00
CA GLN A 213 13.98 -2.18 -1.85
C GLN A 213 12.77 -1.38 -1.37
N LYS A 214 12.93 -0.06 -1.29
CA LYS A 214 11.88 0.88 -0.85
C LYS A 214 11.50 1.81 -1.98
N VAL A 215 10.21 2.10 -2.08
CA VAL A 215 9.62 3.10 -2.98
C VAL A 215 8.70 3.97 -2.14
N TYR A 216 8.68 5.26 -2.44
CA TYR A 216 7.80 6.20 -1.75
C TYR A 216 6.84 6.87 -2.74
N ILE A 217 5.57 7.01 -2.36
CA ILE A 217 4.54 7.78 -3.05
C ILE A 217 4.16 8.95 -2.15
N LYS A 218 4.60 10.15 -2.52
CA LYS A 218 4.43 11.39 -1.77
C LYS A 218 3.06 12.03 -2.05
N THR A 219 2.36 12.43 -0.99
CA THR A 219 1.07 13.15 -1.03
C THR A 219 1.34 14.65 -0.93
N LEU A 220 1.12 15.40 -2.02
CA LEU A 220 1.62 16.79 -2.13
C LEU A 220 0.81 17.85 -1.37
N GLN A 221 -0.43 17.55 -0.97
CA GLN A 221 -1.32 18.46 -0.23
C GLN A 221 -1.59 17.93 1.19
N ASP A 222 -0.73 17.04 1.68
CA ASP A 222 -0.88 16.41 2.98
C ASP A 222 -0.62 17.41 4.11
N ILE A 223 -1.55 17.48 5.06
CA ILE A 223 -1.42 18.33 6.26
C ILE A 223 -1.37 17.50 7.54
N VAL A 224 -1.34 16.17 7.43
CA VAL A 224 -1.17 15.23 8.54
C VAL A 224 0.29 14.84 8.66
N ILE A 225 0.91 14.47 7.52
CA ILE A 225 2.36 14.28 7.38
C ILE A 225 2.82 15.22 6.28
N SER A 226 3.37 16.37 6.65
CA SER A 226 3.64 17.45 5.70
C SER A 226 4.58 17.00 4.57
N PRO A 227 4.42 17.49 3.33
CA PRO A 227 5.32 17.17 2.22
C PRO A 227 6.80 17.38 2.55
N ALA A 228 7.10 18.43 3.32
CA ALA A 228 8.45 18.72 3.78
C ALA A 228 9.00 17.64 4.74
N PHE A 229 8.16 17.13 5.64
CA PHE A 229 8.57 16.05 6.52
C PHE A 229 8.68 14.71 5.81
N GLN A 230 7.81 14.44 4.83
CA GLN A 230 7.97 13.31 3.91
C GLN A 230 9.32 13.37 3.19
N ASP A 231 9.71 14.54 2.66
CA ASP A 231 11.02 14.73 2.01
C ASP A 231 12.19 14.45 2.95
N GLN A 232 12.11 14.90 4.21
CA GLN A 232 13.14 14.64 5.22
C GLN A 232 13.30 13.14 5.48
N MET A 233 12.19 12.41 5.69
CA MET A 233 12.22 10.97 5.92
C MET A 233 12.75 10.20 4.69
N ILE A 234 12.29 10.55 3.48
CA ILE A 234 12.75 9.98 2.21
C ILE A 234 14.26 10.15 2.06
N SER A 235 14.76 11.37 2.29
CA SER A 235 16.18 11.72 2.17
C SER A 235 17.04 10.94 3.16
N LYS A 236 16.64 10.93 4.44
CA LYS A 236 17.34 10.18 5.49
C LYS A 236 17.41 8.68 5.21
N ALA A 237 16.34 8.11 4.67
CA ALA A 237 16.28 6.68 4.33
C ALA A 237 16.98 6.34 3.00
N GLY A 238 17.50 7.33 2.27
CA GLY A 238 18.18 7.12 0.99
C GLY A 238 17.28 6.53 -0.11
N ILE A 239 15.96 6.82 -0.07
CA ILE A 239 15.03 6.32 -1.10
C ILE A 239 15.22 7.13 -2.38
N SER A 240 15.68 6.47 -3.44
CA SER A 240 15.90 7.09 -4.75
C SER A 240 14.68 7.02 -5.68
N LYS A 241 13.75 6.09 -5.44
CA LYS A 241 12.55 5.90 -6.26
C LYS A 241 11.34 6.52 -5.56
N VAL A 242 11.01 7.73 -5.97
CA VAL A 242 9.88 8.51 -5.43
C VAL A 242 8.90 8.81 -6.56
N TYR A 243 7.62 8.64 -6.26
CA TYR A 243 6.50 9.09 -7.07
C TYR A 243 5.70 10.12 -6.29
N GLU A 244 4.90 10.92 -6.98
CA GLU A 244 4.10 11.95 -6.36
C GLU A 244 2.65 11.81 -6.80
N VAL A 245 1.74 12.11 -5.88
CA VAL A 245 0.32 12.22 -6.15
C VAL A 245 -0.17 13.53 -5.54
N ASN A 246 -0.79 14.37 -6.38
CA ASN A 246 -1.26 15.69 -5.95
C ASN A 246 -2.60 15.57 -5.22
N THR A 247 -2.55 15.13 -3.96
CA THR A 247 -3.71 14.86 -3.09
C THR A 247 -3.42 15.24 -1.64
N SER A 248 -4.49 15.29 -0.82
CA SER A 248 -4.37 15.25 0.64
C SER A 248 -3.91 13.85 1.13
N HIS A 249 -4.12 13.56 2.41
CA HIS A 249 -3.57 12.39 3.09
C HIS A 249 -4.11 11.03 2.58
N SER A 250 -5.31 10.96 1.99
CA SER A 250 -5.97 9.69 1.61
C SER A 250 -6.11 9.51 0.09
N PRO A 251 -5.00 9.34 -0.65
CA PRO A 251 -5.01 9.29 -2.12
C PRO A 251 -5.79 8.11 -2.70
N PHE A 252 -5.91 7.00 -1.97
CA PHE A 252 -6.71 5.84 -2.37
C PHE A 252 -8.22 6.09 -2.36
N LEU A 253 -8.68 7.17 -1.70
CA LEU A 253 -10.07 7.63 -1.77
C LEU A 253 -10.23 8.78 -2.76
N SER A 254 -9.33 9.78 -2.76
CA SER A 254 -9.48 10.95 -3.66
C SER A 254 -9.07 10.68 -5.10
N LYS A 255 -8.00 9.89 -5.32
CA LYS A 255 -7.46 9.54 -6.64
C LYS A 255 -7.06 8.06 -6.73
N PRO A 256 -8.00 7.11 -6.52
CA PRO A 256 -7.70 5.68 -6.52
C PRO A 256 -7.05 5.18 -7.81
N ASN A 257 -7.40 5.76 -8.98
CA ASN A 257 -6.82 5.37 -10.26
C ASN A 257 -5.33 5.72 -10.33
N ASP A 258 -4.95 6.95 -9.97
CA ASP A 258 -3.55 7.38 -9.91
C ASP A 258 -2.72 6.47 -9.00
N VAL A 259 -3.25 6.14 -7.81
CA VAL A 259 -2.59 5.19 -6.88
C VAL A 259 -2.43 3.82 -7.52
N SER A 260 -3.48 3.31 -8.16
CA SER A 260 -3.45 1.99 -8.81
C SER A 260 -2.42 1.93 -9.93
N ASP A 261 -2.38 2.95 -10.78
CA ASP A 261 -1.45 3.04 -11.90
C ASP A 261 0.01 3.13 -11.42
N LEU A 262 0.25 3.90 -10.36
CA LEU A 262 1.56 3.96 -9.71
C LEU A 262 1.95 2.61 -9.13
N LEU A 263 1.06 1.92 -8.43
CA LEU A 263 1.35 0.59 -7.88
C LEU A 263 1.67 -0.42 -8.99
N ILE A 264 0.91 -0.45 -10.08
CA ILE A 264 1.21 -1.28 -11.25
C ILE A 264 2.58 -0.94 -11.85
N LYS A 265 2.89 0.35 -12.01
CA LYS A 265 4.20 0.80 -12.50
C LYS A 265 5.34 0.40 -11.57
N ILE A 266 5.10 0.40 -10.26
CA ILE A 266 6.08 0.00 -9.24
C ILE A 266 6.29 -1.52 -9.23
N GLY A 267 5.25 -2.30 -9.50
CA GLY A 267 5.33 -3.76 -9.52
C GLY A 267 6.09 -4.35 -10.70
N LYS A 268 6.13 -3.63 -11.82
CA LYS A 268 7.03 -3.91 -12.95
C LYS A 268 8.50 -3.78 -12.55
#